data_AF-A0A1C6FJH9-F1
#
_entry.id   AF-A0A1C6FJH9-F1
#
_cell.length_a   1.000
_cell.length_b   1.000
_cell.length_c   1.000
_cell.angle_alpha   90.00
_cell.angle_beta   90.00
_cell.angle_gamma   90.00
#
_symmetry.space_group_name_H-M   'P 1'
#
loop_
_entity.id
_entity.type
_entity.pdbx_description
1 polymer ?
#
loop_
_entity_poly.entity_id
_entity_poly.type
_entity_poly.pdbx_seq_one_letter_code
_entity_poly.pdbx_strand_id
1 'polypeptide(L)'
;MILHYANEQAKKENLNAKFICQDIRTITFDKEFDVVLNMADGAIGYLEDDGENHKIFSVIAKALKNGGKHFIHFSAENLVRHSRAGMNAA
;
A
#
# COMPACT_ATOMS: atom_id res chain seq x y z
N MET A 1 17.21 1.29 8.30
CA MET A 1 17.28 0.05 9.12
C MET A 1 16.40 -1.07 8.54
N ILE A 2 15.08 -0.88 8.34
CA ILE A 2 14.17 -1.93 7.86
C ILE A 2 14.50 -2.42 6.43
N LEU A 3 14.68 -1.50 5.47
CA LEU A 3 15.01 -1.91 4.10
C LEU A 3 16.36 -2.63 3.98
N HIS A 4 17.33 -2.26 4.82
CA HIS A 4 18.61 -2.96 4.87
C HIS A 4 18.41 -4.40 5.36
N TYR A 5 17.68 -4.59 6.45
CA TYR A 5 17.33 -5.93 6.95
C TYR A 5 16.59 -6.75 5.89
N ALA A 6 15.59 -6.18 5.21
CA ALA A 6 14.82 -6.88 4.17
C ALA A 6 15.69 -7.31 2.99
N ASN A 7 16.61 -6.44 2.54
CA ASN A 7 17.60 -6.79 1.51
C ASN A 7 18.50 -7.94 1.96
N GLU A 8 18.99 -7.92 3.20
CA GLU A 8 19.85 -8.97 3.72
C GLU A 8 19.13 -10.31 3.84
N GLN A 9 17.84 -10.33 4.25
CA GLN A 9 17.05 -11.56 4.26
C GLN A 9 16.80 -12.09 2.84
N ALA A 10 16.40 -11.23 1.90
CA ALA A 10 16.16 -11.64 0.52
C ALA A 10 17.42 -12.23 -0.13
N LYS A 11 18.61 -11.67 0.14
CA LYS A 11 19.89 -12.23 -0.31
C LYS A 11 20.16 -13.62 0.29
N LYS A 12 19.95 -13.79 1.61
CA LYS A 12 20.14 -15.08 2.29
C LYS A 12 19.25 -16.17 1.72
N GLU A 13 18.02 -15.80 1.34
CA GLU A 13 17.03 -16.71 0.78
C GLU A 13 17.10 -16.81 -0.76
N ASN A 14 18.05 -16.13 -1.42
CA ASN A 14 18.18 -16.05 -2.88
C ASN A 14 16.90 -15.59 -3.61
N LEU A 15 16.17 -14.64 -3.01
CA LEU A 15 14.95 -14.06 -3.59
C LEU A 15 15.28 -12.89 -4.52
N ASN A 16 14.66 -12.88 -5.70
CA ASN A 16 14.72 -11.74 -6.63
C ASN A 16 13.68 -10.68 -6.22
N ALA A 17 13.96 -9.98 -5.13
CA ALA A 17 13.11 -8.93 -4.58
C ALA A 17 13.80 -7.55 -4.66
N LYS A 18 13.03 -6.50 -5.00
CA LYS A 18 13.50 -5.12 -5.00
C LYS A 18 12.82 -4.36 -3.85
N PHE A 19 13.62 -3.68 -3.04
CA PHE A 19 13.14 -2.88 -1.92
C PHE A 19 13.40 -1.40 -2.21
N ILE A 20 12.35 -0.59 -2.17
CA ILE A 20 12.40 0.83 -2.56
C ILE A 20 12.09 1.69 -1.34
N CYS A 21 12.95 2.67 -1.05
CA CYS A 21 12.72 3.69 -0.03
C CYS A 21 12.03 4.89 -0.66
N GLN A 22 10.69 4.93 -0.61
CA GLN A 22 9.93 6.01 -1.22
C GLN A 22 8.61 6.22 -0.48
N ASP A 23 8.11 7.46 -0.50
CA ASP A 23 6.74 7.77 -0.11
C ASP A 23 5.78 7.12 -1.12
N ILE A 24 4.91 6.25 -0.63
CA ILE A 24 3.93 5.53 -1.47
C ILE A 24 3.09 6.48 -2.33
N ARG A 25 2.76 7.69 -1.86
CA ARG A 25 1.95 8.68 -2.60
C ARG A 25 2.65 9.20 -3.86
N THR A 26 3.95 8.97 -3.98
CA THR A 26 4.79 9.51 -5.06
C THR A 26 5.29 8.44 -6.03
N ILE A 27 4.92 7.18 -5.84
CA ILE A 27 5.32 6.12 -6.78
C ILE A 27 4.70 6.36 -8.15
N THR A 28 5.42 5.98 -9.20
CA THR A 28 5.08 6.35 -10.59
C THR A 28 4.83 5.15 -11.51
N PHE A 29 4.77 3.93 -10.95
CA PHE A 29 4.49 2.71 -11.70
C PHE A 29 3.17 2.80 -12.49
N ASP A 30 3.14 2.20 -13.67
CA ASP A 30 1.98 2.22 -14.57
C ASP A 30 1.72 0.86 -15.20
N LYS A 31 0.67 0.18 -14.76
CA LYS A 31 0.24 -1.15 -15.23
C LYS A 31 1.35 -2.20 -15.20
N GLU A 32 2.14 -2.21 -14.13
CA GLU A 32 3.30 -3.10 -13.98
C GLU A 32 2.97 -4.34 -13.15
N PHE A 33 1.98 -4.25 -12.24
CA PHE A 33 1.71 -5.31 -11.26
C PHE A 33 0.34 -5.96 -11.46
N ASP A 34 0.29 -7.27 -11.26
CA ASP A 34 -0.97 -8.03 -11.26
C ASP A 34 -1.68 -7.93 -9.91
N VAL A 35 -0.89 -7.82 -8.83
CA VAL A 35 -1.39 -7.74 -7.46
C VAL A 35 -0.60 -6.69 -6.67
N VAL A 36 -1.33 -5.88 -5.88
CA VAL A 36 -0.76 -5.04 -4.84
C VAL A 36 -1.26 -5.55 -3.48
N LEU A 37 -0.34 -5.70 -2.53
CA LEU A 37 -0.64 -6.17 -1.18
C LEU A 37 -0.31 -5.06 -0.18
N ASN A 38 -1.30 -4.64 0.59
CA ASN A 38 -1.13 -3.72 1.71
C ASN A 38 -1.39 -4.51 3.00
N MET A 39 -0.31 -4.94 3.66
CA MET A 39 -0.34 -5.91 4.77
C MET A 39 0.10 -5.28 6.09
N ALA A 40 -0.28 -5.93 7.21
CA ALA A 40 0.08 -5.53 8.58
C ALA A 40 -0.34 -4.10 8.92
N ASP A 41 -1.63 -3.79 8.70
CA ASP A 41 -2.25 -2.47 8.85
C ASP A 41 -1.71 -1.38 7.90
N GLY A 42 -0.67 -1.67 7.13
CA GLY A 42 -0.31 -0.90 5.95
C GLY A 42 -0.02 0.58 6.20
N ALA A 43 -0.13 1.37 5.14
CA ALA A 43 -0.03 2.84 5.21
C ALA A 43 -1.40 3.54 5.28
N ILE A 44 -2.49 2.84 4.92
CA ILE A 44 -3.82 3.45 4.77
C ILE A 44 -4.42 3.66 6.17
N GLY A 45 -4.72 4.92 6.52
CA GLY A 45 -5.29 5.28 7.82
C GLY A 45 -4.32 5.86 8.84
N TYR A 46 -3.04 5.92 8.50
CA TYR A 46 -2.02 6.60 9.30
C TYR A 46 -1.68 7.99 8.74
N LEU A 47 -2.30 8.39 7.62
CA LEU A 47 -2.10 9.71 7.02
C LEU A 47 -3.02 10.77 7.63
N GLU A 48 -2.64 12.03 7.43
CA GLU A 48 -3.21 13.22 8.09
C GLU A 48 -4.70 13.42 7.79
N ASP A 49 -5.13 13.13 6.56
CA ASP A 49 -6.52 13.26 6.13
C ASP A 49 -6.92 12.24 5.05
N ASP A 50 -8.22 12.22 4.75
CA ASP A 50 -8.80 11.33 3.74
C ASP A 50 -8.27 11.61 2.33
N GLY A 51 -7.95 12.85 1.99
CA GLY A 51 -7.38 13.22 0.69
C GLY A 51 -6.02 12.57 0.46
N GLU A 52 -5.18 12.54 1.48
CA GLU A 52 -3.89 11.85 1.46
C GLU A 52 -4.05 10.32 1.34
N ASN A 53 -5.05 9.74 1.99
CA ASN A 53 -5.40 8.33 1.82
C ASN A 53 -5.89 8.02 0.38
N HIS A 54 -6.67 8.93 -0.24
CA HIS A 54 -7.13 8.78 -1.63
C HIS A 54 -6.00 8.79 -2.66
N LYS A 55 -4.90 9.51 -2.39
CA LYS A 55 -3.71 9.48 -3.25
C LYS A 55 -3.09 8.09 -3.30
N ILE A 56 -3.09 7.36 -2.18
CA ILE A 56 -2.60 5.96 -2.14
C ILE A 56 -3.42 5.07 -3.08
N PHE A 57 -4.75 5.15 -3.03
CA PHE A 57 -5.59 4.34 -3.92
C PHE A 57 -5.37 4.70 -5.40
N SER A 58 -5.15 5.98 -5.70
CA SER A 58 -4.90 6.45 -7.06
C SER A 58 -3.61 5.89 -7.64
N VAL A 59 -2.51 5.91 -6.87
CA VAL A 59 -1.23 5.35 -7.33
C VAL A 59 -1.27 3.83 -7.44
N ILE A 60 -1.99 3.14 -6.53
CA ILE A 60 -2.17 1.68 -6.59
C ILE A 60 -2.97 1.29 -7.84
N ALA A 61 -4.07 1.99 -8.11
CA ALA A 61 -4.88 1.75 -9.30
C ALA A 61 -4.09 1.97 -10.58
N LYS A 62 -3.22 3.00 -10.63
CA LYS A 62 -2.33 3.25 -11.77
C LYS A 62 -1.29 2.15 -11.93
N ALA A 63 -0.69 1.68 -10.84
CA ALA A 63 0.34 0.64 -10.87
C ALA A 63 -0.19 -0.74 -11.27
N LEU A 64 -1.49 -1.01 -11.08
CA LEU A 64 -2.14 -2.26 -11.43
C LEU A 64 -2.44 -2.38 -12.92
N LYS A 65 -2.20 -3.56 -13.47
CA LYS A 65 -2.67 -3.94 -14.81
C LYS A 65 -4.20 -4.01 -14.86
N ASN A 66 -4.76 -3.99 -16.06
CA ASN A 66 -6.19 -4.26 -16.25
C ASN A 66 -6.56 -5.63 -15.65
N GLY A 67 -7.56 -5.64 -14.76
CA GLY A 67 -7.99 -6.84 -14.04
C GLY A 67 -7.16 -7.18 -12.79
N GLY A 68 -6.10 -6.41 -12.50
CA GLY A 68 -5.26 -6.55 -11.32
C GLY A 68 -6.05 -6.35 -10.01
N LYS A 69 -5.49 -6.86 -8.92
CA LYS A 69 -6.18 -6.91 -7.61
C LYS A 69 -5.38 -6.19 -6.53
N HIS A 70 -6.09 -5.46 -5.68
CA HIS A 70 -5.54 -4.88 -4.47
C HIS A 70 -6.12 -5.59 -3.26
N PHE A 71 -5.26 -6.15 -2.41
CA PHE A 71 -5.67 -6.74 -1.14
C PHE A 71 -5.16 -5.87 0.00
N ILE A 72 -6.06 -5.59 0.94
CA ILE A 72 -5.78 -4.76 2.11
C ILE A 72 -6.13 -5.54 3.36
N HIS A 73 -5.19 -5.58 4.30
CA HIS A 73 -5.43 -6.05 5.64
C HIS A 73 -5.67 -4.86 6.58
N PHE A 74 -6.83 -4.85 7.25
CA PHE A 74 -7.14 -3.90 8.32
C PHE A 74 -7.43 -4.65 9.62
N SER A 75 -6.90 -4.14 10.73
CA SER A 75 -7.39 -4.47 12.05
C SER A 75 -8.84 -3.96 12.22
N ALA A 76 -9.61 -4.64 13.09
CA ALA A 76 -10.99 -4.24 13.37
C ALA A 76 -11.11 -2.80 13.90
N GLU A 77 -10.11 -2.33 14.65
CA GLU A 77 -10.05 -0.94 15.13
C GLU A 77 -9.92 0.05 13.97
N ASN A 78 -9.01 -0.20 13.03
CA ASN A 78 -8.82 0.63 11.85
C ASN A 78 -10.05 0.59 10.92
N LEU A 79 -10.74 -0.55 10.83
CA LEU A 79 -11.96 -0.65 10.03
C LEU A 79 -13.07 0.29 10.53
N VAL A 80 -13.27 0.41 11.84
CA VAL A 80 -14.27 1.30 12.45
C VAL A 80 -13.97 2.78 12.18
N ARG A 81 -12.68 3.15 12.15
CA ARG A 81 -12.26 4.52 11.84
C ARG A 81 -12.58 4.90 10.39
N HIS A 82 -12.28 4.01 9.43
CA HIS A 82 -12.50 4.28 8.00
C HIS A 82 -13.96 4.13 7.56
N SER A 83 -14.75 3.25 8.19
CA SER A 83 -16.18 3.13 7.86
C SER A 83 -16.97 4.38 8.23
N ARG A 84 -16.55 5.11 9.28
CA ARG A 84 -17.17 6.38 9.68
C ARG A 84 -16.83 7.54 8.75
N ALA A 85 -15.61 7.57 8.19
CA ALA A 85 -15.22 8.57 7.19
C ALA A 85 -16.05 8.44 5.90
N GLY A 86 -16.34 7.20 5.46
CA GLY A 86 -17.19 6.95 4.29
C GLY A 86 -18.69 7.27 4.46
N MET A 87 -19.20 7.39 5.69
CA MET A 87 -20.61 7.72 5.96
C MET A 87 -20.90 9.22 6.03
N ASN A 88 -19.89 10.08 6.19
CA ASN A 88 -20.05 11.53 6.22
C ASN A 88 -19.83 12.19 4.85
N ALA A 89 -19.53 11.40 3.82
CA ALA A 89 -19.29 11.86 2.45
C ALA A 89 -20.45 11.50 1.48
N ALA A 90 -21.62 11.08 2.00
CA ALA A 90 -22.83 10.76 1.24
C ALA A 90 -24.01 11.63 1.66
#